data_AF-A0A4Q1SEH3-F1
#
_entry.id   AF-A0A4Q1SEH3-F1
#
_cell.length_a   1.000
_cell.length_b   1.000
_cell.length_c   1.000
_cell.angle_alpha   90.00
_cell.angle_beta   90.00
_cell.angle_gamma   90.00
#
_symmetry.space_group_name_H-M   'P 1'
#
loop_
_entity.id
_entity.type
_entity.pdbx_description
1 polymer ?
#
loop_
_entity_poly.entity_id
_entity_poly.type
_entity_poly.pdbx_seq_one_letter_code
_entity_poly.pdbx_strand_id
1 'polypeptide(L)'
;MTEMAAQDEIVRDDANELLNASVSYGKRMLRKYGEFGPFGFRLNEDGQAVMEPIAQHQMPADAALLHDLLRQQLTERAQRGKLPGAALASNVTMAQPSSEGYCDAIMVEIEHRKGYVIKAFVPYKITGGQFFGFFPRVVRFGSIRTQPAVAQLFTF
;
A
#
# COMPACT_ATOMS: atom_id res chain seq x y z
N MET A 1 12.35 -27.80 -13.00
CA MET A 1 12.31 -26.59 -12.18
C MET A 1 12.43 -27.01 -10.73
N THR A 2 13.34 -26.42 -9.96
CA THR A 2 13.60 -26.76 -8.56
C THR A 2 12.53 -26.14 -7.66
N GLU A 3 12.18 -26.79 -6.55
CA GLU A 3 11.15 -26.33 -5.59
C GLU A 3 11.37 -24.89 -5.09
N MET A 4 12.63 -24.50 -4.92
CA MET A 4 13.02 -23.14 -4.53
C MET A 4 12.64 -22.07 -5.58
N ALA A 5 12.78 -22.38 -6.87
CA ALA A 5 12.45 -21.44 -7.94
C ALA A 5 10.94 -21.21 -8.06
N ALA A 6 10.14 -22.26 -7.85
CA ALA A 6 8.67 -22.14 -7.84
C ALA A 6 8.18 -21.34 -6.62
N GLN A 7 8.83 -21.48 -5.47
CA GLN A 7 8.49 -20.72 -4.27
C GLN A 7 8.80 -19.22 -4.42
N ASP A 8 9.92 -18.87 -5.06
CA ASP A 8 10.30 -17.49 -5.34
C ASP A 8 9.35 -16.82 -6.34
N GLU A 9 8.82 -17.58 -7.30
CA GLU A 9 7.81 -17.13 -8.26
C GLU A 9 6.51 -16.78 -7.56
N ILE A 10 5.99 -17.67 -6.70
CA ILE A 10 4.78 -17.42 -5.90
C ILE A 10 4.92 -16.16 -5.05
N VAL A 11 6.05 -16.00 -4.34
CA VAL A 11 6.28 -14.82 -3.48
C VAL A 11 6.27 -13.52 -4.29
N ARG A 12 6.81 -13.56 -5.51
CA ARG A 12 6.84 -12.41 -6.41
C ARG A 12 5.43 -12.08 -6.92
N ASP A 13 4.65 -13.09 -7.30
CA ASP A 13 3.30 -12.91 -7.80
C ASP A 13 2.38 -12.37 -6.70
N ASP A 14 2.48 -12.91 -5.49
CA ASP A 14 1.79 -12.45 -4.28
C ASP A 14 2.12 -10.97 -3.98
N ALA A 15 3.39 -10.59 -4.05
CA ALA A 15 3.82 -9.20 -3.85
C ALA A 15 3.31 -8.27 -4.96
N ASN A 16 3.30 -8.74 -6.22
CA ASN A 16 2.78 -7.98 -7.35
C ASN A 16 1.28 -7.75 -7.23
N GLU A 17 0.52 -8.76 -6.79
CA GLU A 17 -0.93 -8.66 -6.57
C GLU A 17 -1.25 -7.63 -5.49
N LEU A 18 -0.56 -7.69 -4.34
CA LEU A 18 -0.68 -6.69 -3.27
C LEU A 18 -0.34 -5.28 -3.75
N LEU A 19 0.74 -5.12 -4.53
CA LEU A 19 1.15 -3.84 -5.09
C LEU A 19 0.08 -3.29 -6.04
N ASN A 20 -0.38 -4.11 -6.99
CA ASN A 20 -1.35 -3.73 -8.00
C ASN A 20 -2.68 -3.30 -7.37
N ALA A 21 -3.20 -4.09 -6.42
CA ALA A 21 -4.44 -3.77 -5.71
C ALA A 21 -4.32 -2.46 -4.92
N SER A 22 -3.23 -2.30 -4.17
CA SER A 22 -2.99 -1.12 -3.32
C SER A 22 -2.84 0.15 -4.15
N VAL A 23 -1.98 0.12 -5.17
CA VAL A 23 -1.74 1.26 -6.06
C VAL A 23 -3.00 1.61 -6.84
N SER A 24 -3.74 0.63 -7.34
CA SER A 24 -4.98 0.87 -8.06
C SER A 24 -6.03 1.54 -7.18
N TYR A 25 -6.17 1.12 -5.93
CA TYR A 25 -7.08 1.78 -4.98
C TYR A 25 -6.65 3.21 -4.67
N GLY A 26 -5.37 3.44 -4.31
CA GLY A 26 -4.85 4.77 -4.02
C GLY A 26 -5.01 5.73 -5.20
N LYS A 27 -4.71 5.28 -6.43
CA LYS A 27 -4.93 6.06 -7.66
C LYS A 27 -6.39 6.44 -7.86
N ARG A 28 -7.34 5.54 -7.54
CA ARG A 28 -8.78 5.85 -7.61
C ARG A 28 -9.18 6.91 -6.58
N MET A 29 -8.71 6.79 -5.35
CA MET A 29 -9.03 7.75 -4.28
C MET A 29 -8.47 9.15 -4.59
N LEU A 30 -7.22 9.25 -5.06
CA LEU A 30 -6.65 10.53 -5.47
C LEU A 30 -7.42 11.19 -6.62
N ARG A 31 -7.86 10.42 -7.61
CA ARG A 31 -8.67 10.97 -8.71
C ARG A 31 -10.03 11.47 -8.20
N LYS A 32 -10.71 10.66 -7.38
CA LYS A 32 -12.07 10.94 -6.92
C LYS A 32 -12.12 12.04 -5.85
N TYR A 33 -11.28 11.93 -4.83
CA TYR A 33 -11.33 12.78 -3.64
C TYR A 33 -10.16 13.75 -3.53
N GLY A 34 -9.02 13.47 -4.18
CA GLY A 34 -7.82 14.33 -4.12
C GLY A 34 -6.91 14.00 -2.94
N GLU A 35 -7.35 13.08 -2.09
CA GLU A 35 -6.65 12.62 -0.91
C GLU A 35 -7.09 11.18 -0.60
N PHE A 36 -6.35 10.52 0.29
CA PHE A 36 -6.74 9.26 0.90
C PHE A 36 -6.04 9.11 2.25
N GLY A 37 -6.74 8.49 3.20
CA GLY A 37 -6.13 8.03 4.45
C GLY A 37 -5.49 6.64 4.28
N PRO A 38 -4.72 6.17 5.27
CA PRO A 38 -4.13 4.84 5.24
C PRO A 38 -5.14 3.71 5.01
N PHE A 39 -4.73 2.70 4.27
CA PHE A 39 -5.55 1.51 3.99
C PHE A 39 -4.66 0.27 3.85
N GLY A 40 -5.24 -0.91 4.11
CA GLY A 40 -4.52 -2.18 4.04
C GLY A 40 -5.11 -3.12 2.99
N PHE A 41 -4.27 -4.01 2.48
CA PHE A 41 -4.66 -5.20 1.73
C PHE A 41 -4.01 -6.43 2.36
N ARG A 42 -4.64 -7.58 2.19
CA ARG A 42 -4.07 -8.87 2.57
C ARG A 42 -4.32 -9.89 1.49
N LEU A 43 -3.49 -10.92 1.43
CA LEU A 43 -3.77 -12.09 0.60
C LEU A 43 -4.79 -12.99 1.28
N ASN A 44 -5.73 -13.53 0.51
CA ASN A 44 -6.55 -14.66 0.91
C ASN A 44 -5.84 -15.99 0.58
N GLU A 45 -6.50 -17.12 0.84
CA GLU A 45 -5.95 -18.46 0.57
C GLU A 45 -5.74 -18.74 -0.92
N ASP A 46 -6.45 -18.00 -1.80
CA ASP A 46 -6.34 -18.10 -3.25
C ASP A 46 -5.24 -17.18 -3.84
N GLY A 47 -4.48 -16.48 -3.00
CA GLY A 47 -3.45 -15.53 -3.45
C GLY A 47 -4.01 -14.21 -3.99
N GLN A 48 -5.29 -13.90 -3.75
CA GLN A 48 -5.91 -12.66 -4.18
C GLN A 48 -5.80 -11.57 -3.12
N ALA A 49 -5.49 -10.34 -3.53
CA ALA A 49 -5.45 -9.19 -2.64
C ALA A 49 -6.86 -8.71 -2.31
N VAL A 50 -7.25 -8.81 -1.05
CA VAL A 50 -8.51 -8.29 -0.51
C VAL A 50 -8.24 -7.13 0.43
N MET A 51 -9.08 -6.10 0.36
CA MET A 51 -8.96 -4.94 1.25
C MET A 51 -9.18 -5.36 2.70
N GLU A 52 -8.33 -4.86 3.60
CA GLU A 52 -8.46 -5.15 5.01
C GLU A 52 -9.54 -4.23 5.63
N PRO A 53 -10.66 -4.79 6.11
CA PRO A 53 -11.70 -3.99 6.75
C PRO A 53 -11.22 -3.56 8.14
N ILE A 54 -11.47 -2.32 8.54
CA ILE A 54 -11.20 -1.91 9.92
C ILE A 54 -12.35 -2.39 10.79
N ALA A 55 -12.03 -3.08 11.89
CA ALA A 55 -13.04 -3.70 12.77
C ALA A 55 -13.90 -2.68 13.54
N GLN A 56 -13.52 -1.40 13.56
CA GLN A 56 -14.22 -0.34 14.29
C GLN A 56 -15.36 0.26 13.46
N HIS A 57 -16.47 0.58 14.13
CA HIS A 57 -17.64 1.19 13.50
C HIS A 57 -17.38 2.64 13.04
N GLN A 58 -16.51 3.36 13.74
CA GLN A 58 -16.07 4.71 13.37
C GLN A 58 -14.57 4.68 13.10
N MET A 59 -14.17 5.07 11.89
CA MET A 59 -12.75 5.22 11.57
C MET A 59 -12.19 6.48 12.23
N PRO A 60 -11.00 6.41 12.86
CA PRO A 60 -10.30 7.60 13.30
C PRO A 60 -10.10 8.59 12.15
N ALA A 61 -10.32 9.87 12.42
CA ALA A 61 -9.96 10.94 11.49
C ALA A 61 -8.44 11.15 11.41
N ASP A 62 -7.71 10.77 12.46
CA ASP A 62 -6.25 10.83 12.52
C ASP A 62 -5.63 9.70 11.69
N ALA A 63 -4.90 10.08 10.64
CA ALA A 63 -4.22 9.16 9.74
C ALA A 63 -3.15 8.32 10.46
N ALA A 64 -2.44 8.86 11.44
CA ALA A 64 -1.42 8.10 12.17
C ALA A 64 -2.07 7.00 13.02
N LEU A 65 -3.13 7.34 13.75
CA LEU A 65 -3.90 6.37 14.52
C LEU A 65 -4.55 5.30 13.63
N LEU A 66 -5.09 5.70 12.47
CA LEU A 66 -5.65 4.76 11.49
C LEU A 66 -4.58 3.77 10.96
N HIS A 67 -3.39 4.28 10.65
CA HIS A 67 -2.27 3.47 10.20
C HIS A 67 -1.85 2.46 11.28
N ASP A 68 -1.73 2.88 12.54
CA ASP A 68 -1.37 2.00 13.64
C ASP A 68 -2.41 0.91 13.90
N LEU A 69 -3.71 1.24 13.84
CA LEU A 69 -4.78 0.24 13.97
C LEU A 69 -4.74 -0.80 12.86
N LEU A 70 -4.56 -0.37 11.61
CA LEU A 70 -4.42 -1.29 10.47
C LEU A 70 -3.20 -2.19 10.63
N ARG A 71 -2.06 -1.61 11.03
CA ARG A 71 -0.82 -2.36 11.30
C ARG A 71 -1.04 -3.41 12.38
N GLN A 72 -1.60 -3.02 13.53
CA GLN A 72 -1.90 -3.94 14.63
C GLN A 72 -2.81 -5.09 14.16
N GLN A 73 -3.89 -4.77 13.46
CA GLN A 73 -4.86 -5.77 12.98
C GLN A 73 -4.22 -6.78 12.01
N LEU A 74 -3.35 -6.30 11.10
CA LEU A 74 -2.61 -7.16 10.18
C LEU A 74 -1.58 -8.02 10.91
N THR A 75 -0.84 -7.46 11.88
CA THR A 75 0.11 -8.21 12.71
C THR A 75 -0.60 -9.32 13.48
N GLU A 76 -1.74 -9.05 14.12
CA GLU A 76 -2.52 -10.06 14.84
C GLU A 76 -2.98 -11.21 13.93
N ARG A 77 -3.35 -10.90 12.69
CA ARG A 77 -3.72 -11.93 11.70
C ARG A 77 -2.52 -12.73 11.21
N ALA A 78 -1.38 -12.08 11.00
CA ALA A 78 -0.14 -12.73 10.62
C ALA A 78 0.31 -13.73 11.70
N GLN A 79 0.28 -13.32 12.97
CA GLN A 79 0.61 -14.18 14.13
C GLN A 79 -0.30 -15.41 14.24
N ARG A 80 -1.57 -15.30 13.85
CA ARG A 80 -2.51 -16.43 13.81
C ARG A 80 -2.28 -17.37 12.62
N GLY A 81 -1.25 -17.13 11.80
CA GLY A 81 -0.92 -17.94 10.61
C GLY A 81 -1.91 -17.76 9.45
N LYS A 82 -2.72 -16.69 9.47
CA LYS A 82 -3.86 -16.54 8.53
C LYS A 82 -3.53 -15.78 7.25
N LEU A 83 -2.29 -15.29 7.10
CA LEU A 83 -1.91 -14.40 6.00
C LEU A 83 -0.67 -14.92 5.26
N PRO A 84 -0.76 -15.22 3.96
CA PRO A 84 0.41 -15.40 3.10
C PRO A 84 1.25 -14.11 3.02
N GLY A 85 0.60 -12.97 2.89
CA GLY A 85 1.22 -11.65 2.84
C GLY A 85 0.19 -10.54 3.04
N ALA A 86 0.70 -9.33 3.28
CA ALA A 86 -0.11 -8.14 3.50
C ALA A 86 0.59 -6.88 2.98
N ALA A 87 -0.20 -5.85 2.74
CA ALA A 87 0.26 -4.54 2.36
C ALA A 87 -0.43 -3.45 3.18
N LEU A 88 0.33 -2.41 3.52
CA LEU A 88 -0.16 -1.21 4.18
C LEU A 88 0.24 0.00 3.34
N ALA A 89 -0.74 0.80 2.95
CA ALA A 89 -0.52 1.95 2.10
C ALA A 89 -0.85 3.26 2.83
N SER A 90 -0.03 4.27 2.59
CA SER A 90 -0.15 5.61 3.18
C SER A 90 0.13 6.69 2.14
N ASN A 91 -0.53 7.83 2.30
CA ASN A 91 -0.18 9.05 1.58
C ASN A 91 0.98 9.74 2.30
N VAL A 92 2.12 9.94 1.61
CA VAL A 92 3.33 10.50 2.23
C VAL A 92 3.91 11.63 1.39
N THR A 93 4.54 12.59 2.06
CA THR A 93 5.44 13.56 1.41
C THR A 93 6.88 13.06 1.57
N MET A 94 7.55 12.86 0.44
CA MET A 94 8.93 12.38 0.36
C MET A 94 9.90 13.51 0.71
N ALA A 95 10.99 13.17 1.40
CA ALA A 95 12.04 14.12 1.77
C ALA A 95 12.80 14.68 0.55
N GLN A 96 12.86 13.90 -0.54
CA GLN A 96 13.43 14.31 -1.82
C GLN A 96 12.40 14.08 -2.93
N PRO A 97 12.28 14.99 -3.91
CA PRO A 97 11.40 14.80 -5.05
C PRO A 97 11.77 13.56 -5.87
N SER A 98 10.80 12.98 -6.56
CA SER A 98 11.05 11.97 -7.60
C SER A 98 11.81 12.57 -8.79
N SER A 99 12.23 11.70 -9.73
CA SER A 99 12.81 12.10 -11.03
C SER A 99 11.93 13.08 -11.82
N GLU A 100 10.61 12.97 -11.66
CA GLU A 100 9.59 13.80 -12.28
C GLU A 100 9.34 15.11 -11.51
N GLY A 101 10.03 15.32 -10.38
CA GLY A 101 9.87 16.48 -9.51
C GLY A 101 8.64 16.43 -8.61
N TYR A 102 8.11 15.23 -8.32
CA TYR A 102 6.93 15.04 -7.48
C TYR A 102 7.35 14.79 -6.04
N CYS A 103 6.72 15.47 -5.07
CA CYS A 103 7.04 15.33 -3.65
C CYS A 103 6.10 14.38 -2.91
N ASP A 104 4.86 14.21 -3.36
CA ASP A 104 3.91 13.30 -2.73
C ASP A 104 3.92 11.92 -3.38
N ALA A 105 3.64 10.87 -2.60
CA ALA A 105 3.62 9.50 -3.09
C ALA A 105 2.56 8.65 -2.39
N ILE A 106 2.05 7.65 -3.11
CA ILE A 106 1.44 6.47 -2.49
C ILE A 106 2.62 5.59 -2.04
N MET A 107 2.87 5.52 -0.74
CA MET A 107 3.79 4.53 -0.18
C MET A 107 3.02 3.25 0.11
N VAL A 108 3.55 2.10 -0.29
CA VAL A 108 3.01 0.76 0.01
C VAL A 108 4.11 -0.06 0.66
N GLU A 109 3.92 -0.43 1.91
CA GLU A 109 4.71 -1.42 2.63
C GLU A 109 4.14 -2.80 2.32
N ILE A 110 4.96 -3.72 1.81
CA ILE A 110 4.53 -5.08 1.44
C ILE A 110 5.41 -6.07 2.21
N GLU A 111 4.76 -7.00 2.90
CA GLU A 111 5.41 -8.09 3.60
C GLU A 111 4.76 -9.43 3.26
N HIS A 112 5.60 -10.44 3.04
CA HIS A 112 5.19 -11.81 2.83
C HIS A 112 5.79 -12.72 3.89
N ARG A 113 5.04 -13.73 4.33
CA ARG A 113 5.43 -14.68 5.41
C ARG A 113 6.75 -15.42 5.17
N LYS A 114 7.20 -15.46 3.91
CA LYS A 114 8.49 -16.07 3.51
C LYS A 114 9.68 -15.11 3.61
N GLY A 115 9.49 -13.91 4.19
CA GLY A 115 10.56 -12.95 4.45
C GLY A 115 10.78 -11.91 3.34
N TYR A 116 9.91 -11.85 2.33
CA TYR A 116 9.97 -10.79 1.32
C TYR A 116 9.36 -9.51 1.88
N VAL A 117 10.15 -8.43 1.91
CA VAL A 117 9.76 -7.15 2.51
C VAL A 117 10.27 -5.98 1.67
N ILE A 118 9.34 -5.14 1.21
CA ILE A 118 9.67 -3.94 0.42
C ILE A 118 8.80 -2.74 0.80
N LYS A 119 9.31 -1.55 0.47
CA LYS A 119 8.50 -0.33 0.32
C LYS A 119 8.47 0.06 -1.15
N ALA A 120 7.28 0.22 -1.70
CA ALA A 120 7.06 0.79 -3.02
C ALA A 120 6.54 2.23 -2.87
N PHE A 121 7.05 3.13 -3.70
CA PHE A 121 6.60 4.52 -3.78
C PHE A 121 6.07 4.76 -5.19
N VAL A 122 4.85 5.29 -5.27
CA VAL A 122 4.25 5.78 -6.52
C VAL A 122 4.08 7.29 -6.40
N PRO A 123 5.07 8.07 -6.85
CA PRO A 123 5.01 9.53 -6.79
C PRO A 123 3.81 10.05 -7.58
N TYR A 124 3.21 11.15 -7.12
CA TYR A 124 2.13 11.79 -7.83
C TYR A 124 2.14 13.31 -7.67
N LYS A 125 1.45 13.98 -8.59
CA LYS A 125 1.16 15.41 -8.51
C LYS A 125 -0.29 15.67 -8.87
N ILE A 126 -0.98 16.43 -8.03
CA ILE A 126 -2.33 16.91 -8.31
C ILE A 126 -2.24 18.35 -8.82
N THR A 127 -2.96 18.64 -9.90
CA THR A 127 -3.16 19.99 -10.42
C THR A 127 -4.65 20.22 -10.68
N GLY A 128 -5.17 21.42 -10.41
CA GLY A 128 -6.61 21.70 -10.52
C GLY A 128 -7.43 21.08 -9.39
N GLY A 129 -8.76 21.17 -9.47
CA GLY A 129 -9.66 20.78 -8.37
C GLY A 129 -9.67 21.75 -7.17
N GLN A 130 -8.85 22.79 -7.23
CA GLN A 130 -8.90 23.98 -6.37
C GLN A 130 -9.79 25.06 -7.03
N PHE A 131 -10.23 26.08 -6.27
CA PHE A 131 -11.13 27.14 -6.74
C PHE A 131 -12.51 26.65 -7.24
N PHE A 132 -13.26 25.91 -6.40
CA PHE A 132 -14.62 25.44 -6.70
C PHE A 132 -14.77 24.65 -8.02
N GLY A 133 -13.70 24.00 -8.49
CA GLY A 133 -13.75 23.16 -9.69
C GLY A 133 -13.68 23.92 -11.01
N PHE A 134 -13.26 25.20 -11.02
CA PHE A 134 -13.06 25.96 -12.26
C PHE A 134 -12.07 25.26 -13.21
N PHE A 135 -11.12 24.51 -12.66
CA PHE A 135 -10.26 23.59 -13.41
C PHE A 135 -10.48 22.15 -12.93
N PRO A 136 -10.64 21.18 -13.86
CA PRO A 136 -10.79 19.79 -13.47
C PRO A 136 -9.55 19.29 -12.74
N ARG A 137 -9.75 18.42 -11.75
CA ARG A 137 -8.65 17.76 -11.05
C ARG A 137 -7.94 16.82 -12.03
N VAL A 138 -6.64 17.03 -12.19
CA VAL A 138 -5.75 16.14 -12.95
C VAL A 138 -4.71 15.57 -11.99
N VAL A 139 -4.64 14.24 -11.94
CA VAL A 139 -3.63 13.52 -11.15
C VAL A 139 -2.64 12.87 -12.11
N ARG A 140 -1.37 13.22 -11.98
CA ARG A 140 -0.26 12.60 -12.70
C ARG A 140 0.51 11.68 -11.78
N PHE A 141 0.96 10.54 -12.29
CA PHE A 141 1.73 9.55 -11.54
C PHE A 141 3.11 9.42 -12.16
N GLY A 142 4.14 9.37 -11.31
CA GLY A 142 5.51 9.07 -11.69
C GLY A 142 5.78 7.58 -11.72
N SER A 143 7.03 7.25 -12.02
CA SER A 143 7.56 5.89 -12.06
C SER A 143 7.61 5.27 -10.67
N ILE A 144 7.19 4.01 -10.55
CA ILE A 144 7.25 3.28 -9.29
C ILE A 144 8.72 3.08 -8.89
N ARG A 145 9.04 3.31 -7.62
CA ARG A 145 10.35 3.01 -7.03
C ARG A 145 10.17 2.04 -5.88
N THR A 146 11.02 1.03 -5.80
CA THR A 146 11.04 0.10 -4.68
C THR A 146 12.34 0.21 -3.91
N GLN A 147 12.27 -0.04 -2.61
CA GLN A 147 13.43 -0.17 -1.75
C GLN A 147 13.21 -1.34 -0.78
N PRO A 148 14.28 -2.03 -0.37
CA PRO A 148 14.21 -2.98 0.74
C PRO A 148 13.66 -2.31 2.00
N ALA A 149 12.94 -3.07 2.81
CA ALA A 149 12.44 -2.63 4.10
C ALA A 149 12.64 -3.72 5.16
N VAL A 150 12.39 -3.36 6.41
CA VAL A 150 12.43 -4.28 7.55
C VAL A 150 11.01 -4.72 7.87
N ALA A 151 10.83 -6.01 8.15
CA ALA A 151 9.54 -6.56 8.53
C ALA A 151 9.00 -5.87 9.80
N GLN A 152 7.70 -5.65 9.83
CA GLN A 152 6.93 -5.11 10.95
C GLN A 152 5.67 -5.94 11.23
N LEU A 153 5.12 -6.61 10.21
CA LEU A 153 3.92 -7.45 10.33
C LEU A 153 4.26 -8.89 10.69
N PHE A 154 5.37 -9.42 10.14
CA PHE A 154 5.79 -10.82 10.30
C PHE A 154 6.99 -10.99 11.25
N THR A 155 7.10 -10.13 12.28
CA THR A 155 8.13 -10.21 13.31
C THR A 155 7.62 -10.97 14.54
N PHE A 156 7.64 -12.29 14.51
CA PHE A 156 7.26 -13.13 15.65
C PHE A 156 7.96 -14.49 15.60
#